data_AF-A0A0F9T125-F1
#
_entry.id   AF-A0A0F9T125-F1
#
_cell.length_a   1.000
_cell.length_b   1.000
_cell.length_c   1.000
_cell.angle_alpha   90.00
_cell.angle_beta   90.00
_cell.angle_gamma   90.00
#
_symmetry.space_group_name_H-M   'P 1'
#
loop_
_entity.id
_entity.type
_entity.pdbx_description
1 polymer ?
#
loop_
_entity_poly.entity_id
_entity_poly.type
_entity_poly.pdbx_seq_one_letter_code
_entity_poly.pdbx_strand_id
1 'polypeptide(L)'
;MNNIISYYCEFINTREFRENSNIKEGFAGSLSMIKSFYDNDFYGAIARRGFGYSEIISRLNLRHITITESPYKWGELSFSFKEKRLLYNNFIGKEIVKYFKSFKEINFPFNIFENSQFRASHFQLRGTENNRVNYKDILDYFRDFISISNNQNDIQIRDYTNQYFKSFKDNNDNRLPTHNDILPHIIKAFNFIVAIEVPTYKYISQINRFYTGHIDLLGVNNNLITIYDLKRNMSQVLKAIPQLFCYYCLLDHSLNLINPHHNYEIRCVGFTPSEVFKIDCSSLKNPILDFIKRNSHIKGRFTDISFFKAFNELFLN
;
A
#
# COMPACT_ATOMS: atom_id res chain seq x y z
N MET A 1 -15.38 1.69 21.24
CA MET A 1 -15.71 0.75 20.16
C MET A 1 -15.39 1.44 18.85
N ASN A 2 -14.35 1.01 18.12
CA ASN A 2 -14.03 1.41 16.73
C ASN A 2 -12.63 0.89 16.36
N ASN A 3 -12.44 -0.42 16.27
CA ASN A 3 -11.20 -0.99 15.76
C ASN A 3 -11.55 -2.26 14.99
N ILE A 4 -10.99 -2.40 13.78
CA ILE A 4 -11.18 -3.55 12.91
C ILE A 4 -10.70 -4.84 13.57
N ILE A 5 -9.65 -4.79 14.41
CA ILE A 5 -9.18 -5.91 15.22
C ILE A 5 -10.21 -6.23 16.31
N SER A 6 -10.81 -5.25 16.98
CA SER A 6 -11.90 -5.53 17.93
C SER A 6 -13.12 -6.12 17.22
N TYR A 7 -13.45 -5.64 16.02
CA TYR A 7 -14.50 -6.22 15.17
C TYR A 7 -14.17 -7.68 14.81
N TYR A 8 -12.98 -7.96 14.28
CA TYR A 8 -12.60 -9.34 14.00
C TYR A 8 -12.51 -10.18 15.29
N CYS A 9 -12.00 -9.67 16.41
CA CYS A 9 -11.95 -10.42 17.66
C CYS A 9 -13.34 -10.74 18.25
N GLU A 10 -14.30 -9.81 18.15
CA GLU A 10 -15.67 -9.98 18.66
C GLU A 10 -16.54 -10.80 17.71
N PHE A 11 -16.43 -10.58 16.40
CA PHE A 11 -17.35 -11.15 15.41
C PHE A 11 -16.81 -12.42 14.73
N ILE A 12 -15.50 -12.68 14.66
CA ILE A 12 -14.98 -13.88 13.96
C ILE A 12 -15.38 -15.21 14.63
N ASN A 13 -15.83 -15.12 15.88
CA ASN A 13 -16.34 -16.26 16.63
C ASN A 13 -17.86 -16.36 16.65
N THR A 14 -18.60 -15.38 16.09
CA THR A 14 -20.05 -15.48 15.98
C THR A 14 -20.42 -16.42 14.84
N ARG A 15 -21.49 -17.19 15.06
CA ARG A 15 -22.01 -18.13 14.07
C ARG A 15 -22.42 -17.42 12.77
N GLU A 16 -23.07 -16.26 12.91
CA GLU A 16 -23.51 -15.42 11.79
C GLU A 16 -22.35 -14.95 10.89
N PHE A 17 -21.25 -14.46 11.48
CA PHE A 17 -20.09 -14.03 10.69
C PHE A 17 -19.40 -15.22 9.98
N ARG A 18 -19.31 -16.37 10.65
CA ARG A 18 -18.71 -17.60 10.11
C ARG A 18 -19.54 -18.20 8.96
N GLU A 19 -20.86 -18.17 9.09
CA GLU A 19 -21.80 -18.63 8.06
C GLU A 19 -21.80 -17.68 6.85
N ASN A 20 -21.85 -16.35 7.07
CA ASN A 20 -21.81 -15.35 6.00
C ASN A 20 -20.47 -15.31 5.24
N SER A 21 -19.37 -15.68 5.90
CA SER A 21 -18.02 -15.62 5.33
C SER A 21 -17.48 -16.99 4.88
N ASN A 22 -18.29 -18.06 4.91
CA ASN A 22 -17.88 -19.44 4.58
C ASN A 22 -16.61 -19.92 5.32
N ILE A 23 -16.43 -19.52 6.58
CA ILE A 23 -15.26 -19.89 7.38
C ILE A 23 -15.49 -21.30 7.95
N LYS A 24 -14.77 -22.30 7.41
CA LYS A 24 -14.81 -23.69 7.90
C LYS A 24 -14.28 -23.82 9.33
N GLU A 25 -14.81 -24.77 10.09
CA GLU A 25 -14.34 -25.11 11.43
C GLU A 25 -12.82 -25.36 11.44
N GLY A 26 -12.08 -24.60 12.26
CA GLY A 26 -10.61 -24.65 12.32
C GLY A 26 -9.91 -23.28 12.45
N PHE A 27 -10.63 -22.17 12.25
CA PHE A 27 -10.08 -20.80 12.28
C PHE A 27 -9.46 -20.38 13.65
N ALA A 28 -9.73 -21.11 14.73
CA ALA A 28 -9.15 -20.85 16.05
C ALA A 28 -7.60 -20.94 16.06
N GLY A 29 -6.98 -21.66 15.12
CA GLY A 29 -5.52 -21.78 15.02
C GLY A 29 -4.79 -20.48 14.61
N SER A 30 -5.48 -19.53 13.97
CA SER A 30 -4.89 -18.29 13.47
C SER A 30 -4.69 -17.25 14.58
N LEU A 31 -5.54 -17.25 15.61
CA LEU A 31 -5.40 -16.38 16.79
C LEU A 31 -4.30 -16.89 17.73
N SER A 32 -4.07 -18.21 17.82
CA SER A 32 -2.87 -18.74 18.47
C SER A 32 -1.59 -18.34 17.74
N MET A 33 -1.63 -18.07 16.43
CA MET A 33 -0.48 -17.53 15.70
C MET A 33 -0.24 -16.04 15.98
N ILE A 34 -1.27 -15.22 16.21
CA ILE A 34 -1.07 -13.82 16.65
C ILE A 34 -0.45 -13.80 18.06
N LYS A 35 -0.83 -14.76 18.93
CA LYS A 35 -0.09 -15.02 20.18
C LYS A 35 1.35 -15.46 19.91
N SER A 36 1.56 -16.47 19.07
CA SER A 36 2.89 -17.05 18.84
C SER A 36 3.87 -16.15 18.05
N PHE A 37 3.37 -15.20 17.25
CA PHE A 37 4.22 -14.27 16.47
C PHE A 37 4.86 -13.19 17.34
N TYR A 38 4.21 -12.81 18.43
CA TYR A 38 4.85 -12.00 19.46
C TYR A 38 5.68 -12.87 20.42
N ASP A 39 5.49 -14.20 20.46
CA ASP A 39 6.09 -15.01 21.52
C ASP A 39 7.59 -15.30 21.38
N ASN A 40 8.14 -15.54 20.19
CA ASN A 40 9.45 -16.22 20.15
C ASN A 40 10.69 -15.34 20.42
N ASP A 41 10.73 -14.07 20.00
CA ASP A 41 11.85 -13.17 20.33
C ASP A 41 11.58 -12.28 21.55
N PHE A 42 10.31 -11.89 21.75
CA PHE A 42 9.91 -11.01 22.84
C PHE A 42 9.86 -11.74 24.18
N TYR A 43 9.25 -12.93 24.25
CA TYR A 43 9.23 -13.71 25.49
C TYR A 43 10.56 -14.39 25.76
N GLY A 44 11.35 -14.69 24.72
CA GLY A 44 12.74 -15.12 24.87
C GLY A 44 13.65 -14.06 25.50
N ALA A 45 13.36 -12.77 25.30
CA ALA A 45 14.01 -11.66 25.99
C ALA A 45 13.45 -11.42 27.41
N ILE A 46 12.13 -11.64 27.62
CA ILE A 46 11.46 -11.58 28.94
C ILE A 46 12.00 -12.67 29.88
N ALA A 47 12.09 -13.91 29.40
CA ALA A 47 12.60 -15.05 30.16
C ALA A 47 14.08 -14.90 30.56
N ARG A 48 14.88 -14.19 29.74
CA ARG A 48 16.32 -13.99 29.99
C ARG A 48 16.66 -12.78 30.86
N ARG A 49 15.74 -11.83 31.07
CA ARG A 49 16.03 -10.57 31.78
C ARG A 49 15.14 -10.26 32.99
N GLY A 50 14.21 -11.15 33.34
CA GLY A 50 13.50 -11.10 34.63
C GLY A 50 12.59 -9.88 34.82
N PHE A 51 12.11 -9.26 33.75
CA PHE A 51 11.19 -8.13 33.86
C PHE A 51 9.77 -8.62 34.18
N GLY A 52 9.13 -8.05 35.21
CA GLY A 52 7.73 -8.27 35.50
C GLY A 52 6.81 -7.58 34.49
N TYR A 53 5.66 -8.18 34.19
CA TYR A 53 4.67 -7.65 33.24
C TYR A 53 4.24 -6.19 33.56
N SER A 54 4.07 -5.88 34.84
CA SER A 54 3.75 -4.53 35.32
C SER A 54 4.88 -3.51 35.09
N GLU A 55 6.14 -3.95 35.15
CA GLU A 55 7.30 -3.08 34.91
C GLU A 55 7.49 -2.80 33.41
N ILE A 56 7.12 -3.75 32.55
CA ILE A 56 7.10 -3.58 31.09
C ILE A 56 6.02 -2.58 30.69
N ILE A 57 4.79 -2.74 31.19
CA ILE A 57 3.69 -1.79 30.94
C ILE A 57 4.02 -0.40 31.52
N SER A 58 4.64 -0.35 32.70
CA SER A 58 5.09 0.91 33.31
C SER A 58 6.19 1.58 32.49
N ARG A 59 7.18 0.85 31.94
CA ARG A 59 8.23 1.44 31.08
C ARG A 59 7.75 1.82 29.68
N LEU A 60 6.79 1.09 29.13
CA LEU A 60 6.07 1.51 27.93
C LEU A 60 5.32 2.81 28.24
N ASN A 61 4.46 2.84 29.24
CA ASN A 61 3.69 4.03 29.61
C ASN A 61 4.57 5.23 30.03
N LEU A 62 5.68 5.03 30.74
CA LEU A 62 6.61 6.10 31.16
C LEU A 62 7.41 6.68 29.99
N ARG A 63 7.68 5.91 28.92
CA ARG A 63 8.20 6.47 27.67
C ARG A 63 7.12 7.20 26.86
N HIS A 64 5.83 7.01 27.16
CA HIS A 64 4.71 7.56 26.39
C HIS A 64 4.05 8.80 27.03
N ILE A 65 4.32 9.13 28.30
CA ILE A 65 3.74 10.31 28.99
C ILE A 65 4.46 11.63 28.62
N THR A 66 5.72 11.59 28.17
CA THR A 66 6.49 12.77 27.76
C THR A 66 6.46 13.06 26.25
N ILE A 67 5.60 12.39 25.49
CA ILE A 67 5.54 12.52 24.02
C ILE A 67 4.39 13.45 23.62
N THR A 68 4.57 14.73 23.92
CA THR A 68 3.82 15.81 23.31
C THR A 68 4.68 16.46 22.20
N GLU A 69 4.08 16.58 21.01
CA GLU A 69 4.44 17.55 19.96
C GLU A 69 5.73 17.36 19.11
N SER A 70 6.14 16.12 18.77
CA SER A 70 7.16 15.91 17.73
C SER A 70 6.77 14.81 16.73
N PRO A 71 7.04 14.99 15.41
CA PRO A 71 6.67 14.03 14.38
C PRO A 71 7.43 12.70 14.58
N TYR A 72 6.69 11.65 14.90
CA TYR A 72 7.22 10.30 15.00
C TYR A 72 7.88 9.84 13.70
N LYS A 73 9.17 9.48 13.76
CA LYS A 73 9.85 8.64 12.78
C LYS A 73 9.75 7.19 13.25
N TRP A 74 8.70 6.48 12.85
CA TRP A 74 8.61 5.02 13.03
C TRP A 74 9.46 4.35 11.95
N GLY A 75 10.22 3.30 12.28
CA GLY A 75 11.19 2.65 11.41
C GLY A 75 10.75 2.56 9.94
N GLU A 76 11.52 3.18 9.04
CA GLU A 76 11.37 3.22 7.57
C GLU A 76 9.98 3.51 6.95
N LEU A 77 8.93 3.76 7.73
CA LEU A 77 7.59 4.09 7.25
C LEU A 77 7.38 5.61 7.33
N SER A 78 7.66 6.28 6.21
CA SER A 78 7.51 7.74 6.04
C SER A 78 6.07 8.20 5.77
N PHE A 79 5.07 7.38 6.12
CA PHE A 79 3.65 7.68 5.93
C PHE A 79 3.29 9.03 6.59
N SER A 80 2.72 9.93 5.78
CA SER A 80 2.26 11.24 6.26
C SER A 80 0.98 11.63 5.55
N PHE A 81 0.06 12.27 6.27
CA PHE A 81 -1.17 12.79 5.69
C PHE A 81 -1.56 14.15 6.27
N LYS A 82 -2.35 14.91 5.51
CA LYS A 82 -2.86 16.24 5.86
C LYS A 82 -4.34 16.16 6.23
N GLU A 83 -4.62 15.87 7.49
CA GLU A 83 -5.99 15.71 8.01
C GLU A 83 -6.91 16.89 7.65
N LYS A 84 -6.45 18.14 7.83
CA LYS A 84 -7.23 19.33 7.46
C LYS A 84 -7.67 19.30 5.99
N ARG A 85 -6.79 18.90 5.06
CA ARG A 85 -7.10 18.83 3.62
C ARG A 85 -8.12 17.74 3.31
N LEU A 86 -8.03 16.60 4.00
CA LEU A 86 -9.04 15.56 3.90
C LEU A 86 -10.40 16.08 4.38
N LEU A 87 -10.47 16.73 5.55
CA LEU A 87 -11.73 17.24 6.08
C LEU A 87 -12.40 18.30 5.19
N TYR A 88 -11.62 19.06 4.40
CA TYR A 88 -12.16 19.96 3.38
C TYR A 88 -12.72 19.24 2.14
N ASN A 89 -12.29 18.01 1.85
CA ASN A 89 -12.76 17.19 0.73
C ASN A 89 -14.06 16.41 1.06
N ASN A 90 -14.99 17.06 1.76
CA ASN A 90 -16.33 16.53 2.07
C ASN A 90 -16.32 15.17 2.79
N PHE A 91 -17.33 14.33 2.49
CA PHE A 91 -17.61 13.05 3.14
C PHE A 91 -16.46 12.05 2.98
N ILE A 92 -15.88 11.94 1.78
CA ILE A 92 -14.81 10.99 1.46
C ILE A 92 -13.57 11.24 2.31
N GLY A 93 -13.28 12.51 2.53
CA GLY A 93 -12.23 12.92 3.45
C GLY A 93 -12.39 12.35 4.85
N LYS A 94 -13.62 12.28 5.38
CA LYS A 94 -13.88 11.72 6.71
C LYS A 94 -13.59 10.22 6.76
N GLU A 95 -13.97 9.46 5.74
CA GLU A 95 -13.70 8.02 5.68
C GLU A 95 -12.21 7.71 5.55
N ILE A 96 -11.50 8.48 4.71
CA ILE A 96 -10.04 8.36 4.59
C ILE A 96 -9.35 8.77 5.90
N VAL A 97 -9.87 9.77 6.63
CA VAL A 97 -9.34 10.10 7.96
C VAL A 97 -9.54 8.96 8.95
N LYS A 98 -10.68 8.27 8.95
CA LYS A 98 -10.89 7.07 9.78
C LYS A 98 -9.86 5.99 9.44
N TYR A 99 -9.67 5.71 8.15
CA TYR A 99 -8.65 4.79 7.67
C TYR A 99 -7.26 5.18 8.20
N PHE A 100 -6.85 6.43 8.00
CA PHE A 100 -5.53 6.90 8.38
C PHE A 100 -5.31 6.98 9.89
N LYS A 101 -6.36 7.26 10.67
CA LYS A 101 -6.30 7.23 12.14
C LYS A 101 -6.15 5.81 12.66
N SER A 102 -6.76 4.80 12.03
CA SER A 102 -6.53 3.40 12.42
C SER A 102 -5.06 2.97 12.33
N PHE A 103 -4.25 3.63 11.49
CA PHE A 103 -2.80 3.43 11.45
C PHE A 103 -2.06 4.05 12.63
N LYS A 104 -2.55 5.18 13.15
CA LYS A 104 -1.94 5.90 14.27
C LYS A 104 -2.28 5.28 15.62
N GLU A 105 -3.42 4.62 15.74
CA GLU A 105 -3.99 4.18 17.01
C GLU A 105 -3.51 2.79 17.47
N ILE A 106 -2.24 2.41 17.25
CA ILE A 106 -1.59 1.17 17.77
C ILE A 106 -2.19 -0.16 17.24
N ASN A 107 -3.26 -0.10 16.44
CA ASN A 107 -4.01 -1.27 15.93
C ASN A 107 -3.54 -1.74 14.55
N PHE A 108 -2.38 -1.29 14.10
CA PHE A 108 -1.86 -1.63 12.78
C PHE A 108 -0.82 -2.74 12.89
N PRO A 109 -0.95 -3.85 12.15
CA PRO A 109 -0.04 -4.99 12.29
C PRO A 109 1.30 -4.71 11.59
N PHE A 110 2.10 -3.73 12.05
CA PHE A 110 3.35 -3.27 11.42
C PHE A 110 4.27 -4.39 10.92
N ASN A 111 4.35 -5.49 11.67
CA ASN A 111 5.15 -6.67 11.33
C ASN A 111 4.78 -7.25 9.94
N ILE A 112 3.53 -7.10 9.47
CA ILE A 112 3.12 -7.54 8.13
C ILE A 112 3.72 -6.67 7.03
N PHE A 113 4.07 -5.42 7.33
CA PHE A 113 4.70 -4.54 6.34
C PHE A 113 6.21 -4.76 6.29
N GLU A 114 6.87 -4.99 7.42
CA GLU A 114 8.32 -5.21 7.47
C GLU A 114 8.76 -6.46 6.68
N ASN A 115 7.97 -7.55 6.72
CA ASN A 115 8.39 -8.85 6.20
C ASN A 115 7.40 -9.54 5.23
N SER A 116 6.47 -8.81 4.59
CA SER A 116 5.55 -9.45 3.64
C SER A 116 6.22 -9.75 2.29
N GLN A 117 6.36 -11.04 2.00
CA GLN A 117 6.68 -11.55 0.67
C GLN A 117 5.64 -11.13 -0.38
N PHE A 118 4.41 -10.78 0.05
CA PHE A 118 3.26 -10.42 -0.79
C PHE A 118 3.03 -8.91 -0.87
N ARG A 119 4.11 -8.13 -0.84
CA ARG A 119 4.07 -6.68 -1.02
C ARG A 119 3.76 -6.33 -2.48
N ALA A 120 2.90 -5.33 -2.71
CA ALA A 120 2.50 -4.81 -4.02
C ALA A 120 3.71 -4.47 -4.91
N SER A 121 4.81 -3.96 -4.34
CA SER A 121 6.04 -3.65 -5.07
C SER A 121 6.81 -4.87 -5.58
N HIS A 122 6.44 -6.09 -5.16
CA HIS A 122 6.96 -7.34 -5.72
C HIS A 122 6.24 -7.75 -7.02
N PHE A 123 5.04 -7.22 -7.26
CA PHE A 123 4.26 -7.44 -8.48
C PHE A 123 4.75 -6.51 -9.60
N GLN A 124 5.96 -6.75 -10.07
CA GLN A 124 6.55 -6.03 -11.20
C GLN A 124 6.83 -7.00 -12.35
N LEU A 125 6.51 -6.63 -13.60
CA LEU A 125 6.80 -7.44 -14.79
C LEU A 125 8.31 -7.52 -15.02
N ARG A 126 8.95 -8.41 -14.27
CA ARG A 126 10.39 -8.68 -14.27
C ARG A 126 10.60 -10.12 -14.72
N GLY A 127 11.46 -10.25 -15.72
CA GLY A 127 11.93 -11.54 -16.20
C GLY A 127 13.09 -12.06 -15.35
N THR A 128 13.73 -13.12 -15.82
CA THR A 128 14.97 -13.63 -15.22
C THR A 128 16.16 -12.77 -15.63
N GLU A 129 17.33 -13.02 -15.05
CA GLU A 129 18.58 -12.35 -15.46
C GLU A 129 18.89 -12.58 -16.95
N ASN A 130 18.63 -13.79 -17.43
CA ASN A 130 18.90 -14.22 -18.81
C ASN A 130 17.75 -13.93 -19.78
N ASN A 131 16.55 -13.63 -19.29
CA ASN A 131 15.39 -13.34 -20.13
C ASN A 131 14.58 -12.20 -19.51
N ARG A 132 15.06 -10.97 -19.72
CA ARG A 132 14.44 -9.76 -19.19
C ARG A 132 13.27 -9.35 -20.07
N VAL A 133 12.15 -8.97 -19.44
CA VAL A 133 11.00 -8.42 -20.15
C VAL A 133 11.36 -7.09 -20.81
N ASN A 134 11.13 -7.01 -22.11
CA ASN A 134 11.24 -5.79 -22.88
C ASN A 134 10.02 -4.90 -22.60
N TYR A 135 10.26 -3.62 -22.35
CA TYR A 135 9.17 -2.68 -22.06
C TYR A 135 8.30 -2.39 -23.30
N LYS A 136 8.85 -2.55 -24.51
CA LYS A 136 8.08 -2.38 -25.75
C LYS A 136 6.99 -3.43 -25.86
N ASP A 137 7.33 -4.69 -25.58
CA ASP A 137 6.35 -5.79 -25.57
C ASP A 137 5.25 -5.57 -24.52
N ILE A 138 5.60 -5.00 -23.36
CA ILE A 138 4.61 -4.57 -22.34
C ILE A 138 3.73 -3.46 -22.92
N LEU A 139 4.33 -2.40 -23.48
CA LEU A 139 3.58 -1.27 -24.04
C LEU A 139 2.62 -1.72 -25.13
N ASP A 140 3.09 -2.53 -26.08
CA ASP A 140 2.28 -3.03 -27.20
C ASP A 140 1.10 -3.88 -26.70
N TYR A 141 1.32 -4.72 -25.69
CA TYR A 141 0.26 -5.55 -25.12
C TYR A 141 -0.75 -4.75 -24.30
N PHE A 142 -0.29 -3.78 -23.50
CA PHE A 142 -1.14 -3.02 -22.59
C PHE A 142 -1.60 -1.66 -23.14
N ARG A 143 -1.37 -1.37 -24.43
CA ARG A 143 -1.66 -0.07 -25.05
C ARG A 143 -3.10 0.41 -24.85
N ASP A 144 -4.06 -0.51 -24.83
CA ASP A 144 -5.49 -0.18 -24.69
C ASP A 144 -5.88 0.15 -23.24
N PHE A 145 -5.01 -0.15 -22.27
CA PHE A 145 -5.22 0.09 -20.84
C PHE A 145 -4.41 1.29 -20.30
N ILE A 146 -3.57 1.88 -21.14
CA ILE A 146 -2.63 2.93 -20.76
C ILE A 146 -2.77 4.11 -21.70
N SER A 147 -2.93 5.30 -21.16
CA SER A 147 -2.99 6.52 -21.94
C SER A 147 -2.17 7.62 -21.29
N ILE A 148 -1.66 8.55 -22.07
CA ILE A 148 -1.09 9.78 -21.51
C ILE A 148 -2.23 10.54 -20.83
N SER A 149 -2.01 10.94 -19.58
CA SER A 149 -3.03 11.69 -18.86
C SER A 149 -3.08 13.13 -19.35
N ASN A 150 -4.28 13.56 -19.74
CA ASN A 150 -4.59 14.95 -20.06
C ASN A 150 -5.20 15.70 -18.86
N ASN A 151 -5.21 15.10 -17.67
CA ASN A 151 -5.74 15.74 -16.48
C ASN A 151 -4.77 16.83 -15.98
N GLN A 152 -5.28 18.03 -15.74
CA GLN A 152 -4.47 19.18 -15.35
C GLN A 152 -3.67 18.97 -14.05
N ASN A 153 -4.25 18.29 -13.06
CA ASN A 153 -3.57 18.01 -11.79
C ASN A 153 -2.37 17.07 -11.98
N ASP A 154 -2.52 16.07 -12.85
CA ASP A 154 -1.47 15.11 -13.17
C ASP A 154 -0.30 15.78 -13.89
N ILE A 155 -0.62 16.64 -14.85
CA ILE A 155 0.33 17.45 -15.61
C ILE A 155 1.12 18.37 -14.68
N GLN A 156 0.43 19.05 -13.75
CA GLN A 156 1.07 19.92 -12.76
C GLN A 156 2.03 19.17 -11.84
N ILE A 157 1.65 17.97 -11.38
CA ILE A 157 2.53 17.12 -10.56
C ILE A 157 3.78 16.72 -11.34
N ARG A 158 3.63 16.29 -12.60
CA ARG A 158 4.75 15.96 -13.49
C ARG A 158 5.68 17.15 -13.65
N ASP A 159 5.15 18.33 -13.94
CA ASP A 159 5.96 19.53 -14.20
C ASP A 159 6.72 19.99 -12.96
N TYR A 160 6.05 19.99 -11.79
CA TYR A 160 6.71 20.25 -10.51
C TYR A 160 7.80 19.22 -10.22
N THR A 161 7.52 17.94 -10.48
CA THR A 161 8.48 16.85 -10.31
C THR A 161 9.71 17.03 -11.21
N ASN A 162 9.50 17.42 -12.47
CA ASN A 162 10.59 17.72 -13.40
C ASN A 162 11.48 18.86 -12.91
N GLN A 163 10.86 19.97 -12.48
CA GLN A 163 11.58 21.13 -11.96
C GLN A 163 12.38 20.77 -10.71
N TYR A 164 11.77 20.01 -9.79
CA TYR A 164 12.45 19.53 -8.58
C TYR A 164 13.63 18.63 -8.92
N PHE A 165 13.47 17.68 -9.85
CA PHE A 165 14.56 16.78 -10.27
C PHE A 165 15.73 17.55 -10.87
N LYS A 166 15.48 18.55 -11.71
CA LYS A 166 16.52 19.40 -12.30
C LYS A 166 17.27 20.17 -11.21
N SER A 167 16.55 20.92 -10.38
CA SER A 167 17.16 21.71 -9.29
C SER A 167 17.91 20.83 -8.29
N PHE A 168 17.39 19.66 -7.94
CA PHE A 168 18.04 18.74 -7.01
C PHE A 168 19.36 18.22 -7.59
N LYS A 169 19.36 17.85 -8.87
CA LYS A 169 20.54 17.34 -9.58
C LYS A 169 21.65 18.39 -9.61
N ASP A 170 21.30 19.64 -9.89
CA ASP A 170 22.26 20.77 -9.96
C ASP A 170 22.90 21.05 -8.59
N ASN A 171 22.15 20.82 -7.51
CA ASN A 171 22.58 21.13 -6.14
C ASN A 171 23.20 19.94 -5.37
N ASN A 172 23.17 18.72 -5.91
CA ASN A 172 23.60 17.50 -5.19
C ASN A 172 24.50 16.59 -6.04
N ASP A 173 25.54 17.15 -6.67
CA ASP A 173 26.55 16.40 -7.42
C ASP A 173 25.96 15.42 -8.46
N ASN A 174 24.96 15.88 -9.21
CA ASN A 174 24.25 15.08 -10.20
C ASN A 174 23.45 13.86 -9.66
N ARG A 175 23.26 13.74 -8.34
CA ARG A 175 22.41 12.71 -7.73
C ARG A 175 20.94 12.92 -8.09
N LEU A 176 20.22 11.83 -8.35
CA LEU A 176 18.77 11.86 -8.56
C LEU A 176 18.01 11.80 -7.20
N PRO A 177 16.95 12.59 -7.00
CA PRO A 177 16.19 12.62 -5.75
C PRO A 177 15.45 11.30 -5.52
N THR A 178 15.52 10.69 -4.35
CA THR A 178 14.73 9.52 -3.95
C THR A 178 13.27 9.87 -3.67
N HIS A 179 12.41 8.88 -3.42
CA HIS A 179 11.03 9.11 -2.94
C HIS A 179 11.02 9.97 -1.67
N ASN A 180 11.89 9.66 -0.70
CA ASN A 180 12.04 10.43 0.53
C ASN A 180 12.45 11.89 0.29
N ASP A 181 13.18 12.17 -0.80
CA ASP A 181 13.60 13.51 -1.15
C ASP A 181 12.45 14.34 -1.78
N ILE A 182 11.53 13.74 -2.54
CA ILE A 182 10.56 14.49 -3.35
C ILE A 182 9.12 14.45 -2.86
N LEU A 183 8.63 13.32 -2.37
CA LEU A 183 7.22 13.19 -1.98
C LEU A 183 6.80 14.22 -0.91
N PRO A 184 7.64 14.55 0.11
CA PRO A 184 7.33 15.62 1.06
C PRO A 184 7.16 17.02 0.44
N HIS A 185 7.79 17.27 -0.70
CA HIS A 185 7.66 18.53 -1.43
C HIS A 185 6.38 18.56 -2.26
N ILE A 186 6.04 17.46 -2.93
CA ILE A 186 4.79 17.35 -3.70
C ILE A 186 3.58 17.52 -2.78
N ILE A 187 3.53 16.81 -1.64
CA ILE A 187 2.42 16.98 -0.69
C ILE A 187 2.35 18.41 -0.15
N LYS A 188 3.46 19.15 0.00
CA LYS A 188 3.37 20.56 0.41
C LYS A 188 2.79 21.44 -0.70
N ALA A 189 3.20 21.21 -1.95
CA ALA A 189 2.84 22.04 -3.10
C ALA A 189 1.37 21.92 -3.53
N PHE A 190 0.74 20.74 -3.41
CA PHE A 190 -0.59 20.49 -3.97
C PHE A 190 -1.63 20.18 -2.90
N ASN A 191 -2.71 20.97 -2.85
CA ASN A 191 -3.79 20.80 -1.86
C ASN A 191 -4.64 19.55 -2.07
N PHE A 192 -4.75 19.05 -3.30
CA PHE A 192 -5.46 17.81 -3.58
C PHE A 192 -4.62 16.56 -3.24
N ILE A 193 -3.30 16.70 -3.03
CA ILE A 193 -2.47 15.62 -2.50
C ILE A 193 -2.60 15.62 -0.97
N VAL A 194 -3.13 14.53 -0.45
CA VAL A 194 -3.55 14.42 0.95
C VAL A 194 -2.67 13.51 1.77
N ALA A 195 -1.96 12.57 1.15
CA ALA A 195 -1.06 11.66 1.84
C ALA A 195 0.09 11.18 0.94
N ILE A 196 1.17 10.74 1.59
CA ILE A 196 2.33 10.09 0.97
C ILE A 196 2.61 8.77 1.67
N GLU A 197 3.18 7.81 0.94
CA GLU A 197 3.62 6.50 1.47
C GLU A 197 2.48 5.80 2.22
N VAL A 198 1.29 5.80 1.61
CA VAL A 198 0.06 5.33 2.24
C VAL A 198 0.09 3.81 2.37
N PRO A 199 0.08 3.25 3.59
CA PRO A 199 0.01 1.83 3.77
C PRO A 199 -1.37 1.31 3.34
N THR A 200 -1.37 0.17 2.66
CA THR A 200 -2.59 -0.57 2.26
C THR A 200 -2.39 -2.05 2.49
N TYR A 201 -3.45 -2.76 2.87
CA TYR A 201 -3.37 -4.19 3.13
C TYR A 201 -4.71 -4.91 2.92
N LYS A 202 -4.62 -6.22 2.68
CA LYS A 202 -5.73 -7.16 2.63
C LYS A 202 -5.30 -8.48 3.26
N TYR A 203 -6.11 -9.03 4.14
CA TYR A 203 -5.94 -10.37 4.64
C TYR A 203 -6.74 -11.35 3.77
N ILE A 204 -6.11 -12.43 3.33
CA ILE A 204 -6.73 -13.49 2.53
C ILE A 204 -6.90 -14.72 3.41
N SER A 205 -8.14 -14.99 3.79
CA SER A 205 -8.47 -15.99 4.82
C SER A 205 -8.12 -17.43 4.39
N GLN A 206 -8.39 -17.80 3.13
CA GLN A 206 -8.22 -19.18 2.64
C GLN A 206 -6.77 -19.67 2.67
N ILE A 207 -5.83 -18.74 2.58
CA ILE A 207 -4.40 -19.02 2.55
C ILE A 207 -3.67 -18.43 3.76
N ASN A 208 -4.41 -17.81 4.69
CA ASN A 208 -3.91 -17.18 5.90
C ASN A 208 -2.71 -16.23 5.64
N ARG A 209 -2.85 -15.28 4.71
CA ARG A 209 -1.77 -14.37 4.29
C ARG A 209 -2.21 -12.92 4.20
N PHE A 210 -1.26 -12.01 4.44
CA PHE A 210 -1.42 -10.58 4.23
C PHE A 210 -0.74 -10.12 2.95
N TYR A 211 -1.51 -9.44 2.11
CA TYR A 211 -1.02 -8.65 0.99
C TYR A 211 -0.91 -7.20 1.45
N THR A 212 0.19 -6.54 1.12
CA THR A 212 0.50 -5.21 1.64
C THR A 212 1.02 -4.28 0.55
N GLY A 213 1.04 -2.98 0.77
CA GLY A 213 1.58 -2.02 -0.18
C GLY A 213 1.78 -0.63 0.41
N HIS A 214 2.65 0.16 -0.22
CA HIS A 214 2.83 1.59 0.07
C HIS A 214 2.56 2.38 -1.20
N ILE A 215 1.50 3.18 -1.19
CA ILE A 215 1.16 4.06 -2.29
C ILE A 215 1.98 5.35 -2.14
N ASP A 216 2.78 5.70 -3.14
CA ASP A 216 3.69 6.86 -3.06
C ASP A 216 2.93 8.16 -2.74
N LEU A 217 1.86 8.48 -3.48
CA LEU A 217 0.99 9.62 -3.18
C LEU A 217 -0.50 9.25 -3.32
N LEU A 218 -1.31 9.78 -2.43
CA LEU A 218 -2.77 9.74 -2.54
C LEU A 218 -3.31 11.15 -2.79
N GLY A 219 -3.99 11.32 -3.91
CA GLY A 219 -4.77 12.52 -4.22
C GLY A 219 -6.25 12.29 -3.98
N VAL A 220 -6.94 13.32 -3.49
CA VAL A 220 -8.40 13.35 -3.32
C VAL A 220 -8.91 14.66 -3.88
N ASN A 221 -9.88 14.57 -4.78
CA ASN A 221 -10.59 15.72 -5.32
C ASN A 221 -12.06 15.33 -5.56
N ASN A 222 -12.98 15.86 -4.75
CA ASN A 222 -14.39 15.46 -4.77
C ASN A 222 -14.55 13.94 -4.61
N ASN A 223 -15.27 13.28 -5.54
CA ASN A 223 -15.52 11.84 -5.54
C ASN A 223 -14.44 11.00 -6.23
N LEU A 224 -13.29 11.60 -6.54
CA LEU A 224 -12.17 10.95 -7.19
C LEU A 224 -11.00 10.80 -6.23
N ILE A 225 -10.58 9.56 -6.01
CA ILE A 225 -9.35 9.19 -5.33
C ILE A 225 -8.33 8.83 -6.41
N THR A 226 -7.16 9.47 -6.43
CA THR A 226 -6.09 9.12 -7.37
C THR A 226 -4.89 8.55 -6.61
N ILE A 227 -4.50 7.34 -7.00
CA ILE A 227 -3.25 6.68 -6.61
C ILE A 227 -2.18 7.15 -7.59
N TYR A 228 -1.13 7.81 -7.10
CA TYR A 228 0.04 8.13 -7.92
C TYR A 228 1.23 7.29 -7.48
N ASP A 229 1.95 6.74 -8.46
CA ASP A 229 3.17 5.95 -8.27
C ASP A 229 4.31 6.60 -9.09
N LEU A 230 5.31 7.14 -8.40
CA LEU A 230 6.44 7.85 -8.99
C LEU A 230 7.49 6.85 -9.44
N LYS A 231 7.91 6.96 -10.70
CA LYS A 231 8.96 6.16 -11.30
C LYS A 231 9.98 7.04 -12.03
N ARG A 232 11.16 6.49 -12.31
CA ARG A 232 12.24 7.23 -12.97
C ARG A 232 12.01 7.44 -14.46
N ASN A 233 11.35 6.49 -15.11
CA ASN A 233 11.13 6.48 -16.56
C ASN A 233 9.94 5.59 -16.93
N MET A 234 9.48 5.71 -18.17
CA MET A 234 8.34 4.95 -18.70
C MET A 234 8.50 3.44 -18.54
N SER A 235 9.70 2.88 -18.78
CA SER A 235 9.94 1.43 -18.62
C SER A 235 9.59 0.95 -17.21
N GLN A 236 9.90 1.74 -16.19
CA GLN A 236 9.55 1.41 -14.81
C GLN A 236 8.05 1.53 -14.53
N VAL A 237 7.35 2.50 -15.13
CA VAL A 237 5.88 2.61 -15.04
C VAL A 237 5.23 1.38 -15.65
N LEU A 238 5.62 1.01 -16.88
CA LEU A 238 5.09 -0.15 -17.59
C LEU A 238 5.32 -1.45 -16.83
N LYS A 239 6.52 -1.64 -16.26
CA LYS A 239 6.80 -2.81 -15.43
C LYS A 239 6.01 -2.83 -14.11
N ALA A 240 5.53 -1.67 -13.65
CA ALA A 240 4.76 -1.53 -12.41
C ALA A 240 3.25 -1.59 -12.61
N ILE A 241 2.74 -1.90 -13.82
CA ILE A 241 1.29 -2.05 -14.06
C ILE A 241 0.63 -2.99 -13.04
N PRO A 242 1.17 -4.20 -12.74
CA PRO A 242 0.54 -5.07 -11.75
C PRO A 242 0.64 -4.52 -10.32
N GLN A 243 1.73 -3.82 -9.97
CA GLN A 243 1.88 -3.13 -8.69
C GLN A 243 0.79 -2.06 -8.51
N LEU A 244 0.53 -1.24 -9.53
CA LEU A 244 -0.53 -0.22 -9.53
C LEU A 244 -1.92 -0.85 -9.42
N PHE A 245 -2.15 -1.95 -10.12
CA PHE A 245 -3.37 -2.73 -9.99
C PHE A 245 -3.54 -3.33 -8.58
N CYS A 246 -2.46 -3.82 -7.96
CA CYS A 246 -2.50 -4.27 -6.56
C CYS A 246 -2.86 -3.13 -5.62
N TYR A 247 -2.26 -1.95 -5.78
CA TYR A 247 -2.62 -0.78 -4.97
C TYR A 247 -4.10 -0.40 -5.10
N TYR A 248 -4.63 -0.42 -6.33
CA TYR A 248 -6.06 -0.23 -6.58
C TYR A 248 -6.91 -1.20 -5.76
N CYS A 249 -6.63 -2.50 -5.84
CA CYS A 249 -7.40 -3.53 -5.13
C CYS A 249 -7.28 -3.43 -3.61
N LEU A 250 -6.09 -3.17 -3.08
CA LEU A 250 -5.85 -3.07 -1.64
C LEU A 250 -6.52 -1.83 -1.04
N LEU A 251 -6.45 -0.70 -1.74
CA LEU A 251 -7.11 0.53 -1.32
C LEU A 251 -8.63 0.39 -1.40
N ASP A 252 -9.16 -0.13 -2.51
CA ASP A 252 -10.60 -0.35 -2.69
C ASP A 252 -11.16 -1.26 -1.58
N HIS A 253 -10.50 -2.38 -1.32
CA HIS A 253 -10.86 -3.26 -0.20
C HIS A 253 -10.86 -2.52 1.15
N SER A 254 -9.81 -1.74 1.42
CA SER A 254 -9.70 -0.99 2.68
C SER A 254 -10.83 0.02 2.86
N LEU A 255 -11.21 0.72 1.78
CA LEU A 255 -12.30 1.70 1.82
C LEU A 255 -13.67 1.01 1.98
N ASN A 256 -13.91 -0.10 1.28
CA ASN A 256 -15.14 -0.88 1.37
C ASN A 256 -15.36 -1.49 2.76
N LEU A 257 -14.29 -1.84 3.49
CA LEU A 257 -14.39 -2.29 4.88
C LEU A 257 -14.84 -1.18 5.84
N ILE A 258 -14.51 0.08 5.53
CA ILE A 258 -14.85 1.22 6.36
C ILE A 258 -16.27 1.67 6.09
N ASN A 259 -16.63 1.75 4.80
CA ASN A 259 -18.01 1.99 4.42
C ASN A 259 -18.33 1.37 3.03
N PRO A 260 -19.15 0.30 2.99
CA PRO A 260 -19.41 -0.50 1.80
C PRO A 260 -20.42 0.13 0.82
N HIS A 261 -21.09 1.22 1.20
CA HIS A 261 -22.15 1.84 0.39
C HIS A 261 -21.68 3.07 -0.39
N HIS A 262 -20.37 3.25 -0.52
CA HIS A 262 -19.84 4.40 -1.21
C HIS A 262 -19.66 4.23 -2.70
N ASN A 263 -19.70 5.38 -3.37
CA ASN A 263 -19.48 5.51 -4.79
C ASN A 263 -18.34 6.49 -5.04
N TYR A 264 -17.11 6.03 -4.83
CA TYR A 264 -15.89 6.76 -5.21
C TYR A 264 -15.31 6.16 -6.48
N GLU A 265 -14.75 7.01 -7.34
CA GLU A 265 -13.88 6.54 -8.42
C GLU A 265 -12.44 6.47 -7.90
N ILE A 266 -11.79 5.32 -8.08
CA ILE A 266 -10.35 5.18 -7.84
C ILE A 266 -9.64 5.16 -9.19
N ARG A 267 -8.75 6.14 -9.39
CA ARG A 267 -7.91 6.25 -10.59
C ARG A 267 -6.46 5.94 -10.26
N CYS A 268 -5.77 5.27 -11.16
CA CYS A 268 -4.36 4.96 -11.02
C CYS A 268 -3.52 5.73 -12.04
N VAL A 269 -2.45 6.35 -11.55
CA VAL A 269 -1.54 7.16 -12.34
C VAL A 269 -0.11 6.73 -12.05
N GLY A 270 0.58 6.22 -13.08
CA GLY A 270 2.03 6.08 -13.05
C GLY A 270 2.65 7.33 -13.63
N PHE A 271 3.62 7.95 -12.96
CA PHE A 271 4.23 9.18 -13.48
C PHE A 271 5.74 9.21 -13.33
N THR A 272 6.37 10.02 -14.17
CA THR A 272 7.80 10.27 -14.20
C THR A 272 8.02 11.80 -14.23
N PRO A 273 9.28 12.27 -14.15
CA PRO A 273 9.57 13.69 -14.39
C PRO A 273 9.21 14.17 -15.81
N SER A 274 9.06 13.27 -16.79
CA SER A 274 8.83 13.64 -18.19
C SER A 274 7.39 13.40 -18.64
N GLU A 275 6.69 12.43 -18.05
CA GLU A 275 5.43 11.91 -18.57
C GLU A 275 4.51 11.46 -17.45
N VAL A 276 3.21 11.40 -17.74
CA VAL A 276 2.20 10.91 -16.81
C VAL A 276 1.21 10.01 -17.53
N PHE A 277 0.98 8.82 -16.97
CA PHE A 277 0.22 7.74 -17.58
C PHE A 277 -1.01 7.44 -16.71
N LYS A 278 -2.20 7.58 -17.29
CA LYS A 278 -3.44 7.05 -16.71
C LYS A 278 -3.52 5.56 -17.05
N ILE A 279 -3.82 4.75 -16.04
CA ILE A 279 -3.94 3.29 -16.16
C ILE A 279 -5.36 2.87 -15.76
N ASP A 280 -6.05 2.13 -16.64
CA ASP A 280 -7.36 1.56 -16.35
C ASP A 280 -7.24 0.28 -15.51
N CYS A 281 -7.15 0.44 -14.19
CA CYS A 281 -7.07 -0.70 -13.27
C CYS A 281 -8.35 -1.52 -13.18
N SER A 282 -9.52 -0.99 -13.58
CA SER A 282 -10.78 -1.74 -13.47
C SER A 282 -10.81 -2.97 -14.39
N SER A 283 -10.09 -2.90 -15.52
CA SER A 283 -10.09 -3.92 -16.57
C SER A 283 -8.81 -4.78 -16.62
N LEU A 284 -7.86 -4.57 -15.70
CA LEU A 284 -6.48 -5.08 -15.86
C LEU A 284 -6.21 -6.49 -15.31
N LYS A 285 -7.12 -7.07 -14.52
CA LYS A 285 -6.92 -8.41 -13.90
C LYS A 285 -6.57 -9.49 -14.92
N ASN A 286 -7.44 -9.70 -15.90
CA ASN A 286 -7.28 -10.75 -16.90
C ASN A 286 -6.11 -10.44 -17.85
N PRO A 287 -5.95 -9.21 -18.39
CA PRO A 287 -4.77 -8.84 -19.17
C PRO A 287 -3.44 -9.14 -18.48
N ILE A 288 -3.31 -8.84 -17.18
CA ILE A 288 -2.10 -9.13 -16.41
C ILE A 288 -1.87 -10.65 -16.33
N LEU A 289 -2.88 -11.42 -15.93
CA LEU A 289 -2.79 -12.88 -15.82
C LEU A 289 -2.40 -13.52 -17.15
N ASP A 290 -3.01 -13.08 -18.25
CA ASP A 290 -2.75 -13.61 -19.59
C ASP A 290 -1.36 -13.24 -20.09
N PHE A 291 -0.90 -12.02 -19.84
CA PHE A 291 0.46 -11.61 -20.19
C PHE A 291 1.50 -12.46 -19.47
N ILE A 292 1.31 -12.73 -18.17
CA ILE A 292 2.21 -13.57 -17.37
C ILE A 292 2.19 -15.01 -17.86
N LYS A 293 1.02 -15.57 -18.20
CA LYS A 293 0.91 -16.94 -18.75
C LYS A 293 1.67 -17.08 -20.07
N ARG A 294 1.54 -16.11 -20.99
CA ARG A 294 2.26 -16.10 -22.27
C ARG A 294 3.77 -15.91 -22.11
N ASN A 295 4.18 -15.27 -21.02
CA ASN A 295 5.57 -14.95 -20.72
C ASN A 295 6.01 -15.62 -19.40
N SER A 296 6.11 -16.95 -19.39
CA SER A 296 6.39 -17.75 -18.18
C SER A 296 7.73 -17.43 -17.49
N HIS A 297 8.65 -16.75 -18.20
CA HIS A 297 9.90 -16.25 -17.64
C HIS A 297 9.70 -15.05 -16.68
N ILE A 298 8.51 -14.44 -16.65
CA ILE A 298 8.14 -13.36 -15.72
C ILE A 298 7.89 -13.93 -14.33
N LYS A 299 8.70 -13.49 -13.36
CA LYS A 299 8.66 -14.01 -11.98
C LYS A 299 8.36 -12.97 -10.92
N GLY A 300 8.42 -11.67 -11.24
CA GLY A 300 8.25 -10.63 -10.23
C GLY A 300 9.47 -10.54 -9.30
N ARG A 301 9.25 -10.16 -8.05
CA ARG A 301 10.29 -10.24 -6.99
C ARG A 301 10.03 -11.38 -6.00
N PHE A 302 9.30 -12.41 -6.43
CA PHE A 302 8.98 -13.55 -5.60
C PHE A 302 10.07 -14.61 -5.68
N THR A 303 10.42 -15.18 -4.51
CA THR A 303 11.40 -16.25 -4.35
C THR A 303 10.76 -17.63 -4.39
N ASP A 304 9.67 -17.82 -3.64
CA ASP A 304 9.13 -19.16 -3.33
C ASP A 304 7.77 -19.44 -3.98
N ILE A 305 7.20 -18.44 -4.64
CA ILE A 305 5.90 -18.52 -5.31
C ILE A 305 5.99 -17.90 -6.70
N SER A 306 5.30 -18.49 -7.68
CA SER A 306 5.23 -17.89 -9.01
C SER A 306 4.43 -16.58 -8.95
N PHE A 307 4.81 -15.61 -9.79
CA PHE A 307 4.02 -14.37 -9.96
C PHE A 307 2.55 -14.73 -10.17
N PHE A 308 2.27 -15.61 -11.12
CA PHE A 308 0.92 -16.01 -11.49
C PHE A 308 0.09 -16.47 -10.27
N LYS A 309 0.67 -17.35 -9.43
CA LYS A 309 -0.02 -17.87 -8.25
C LYS A 309 -0.24 -16.76 -7.21
N ALA A 310 0.80 -15.98 -6.88
CA ALA A 310 0.68 -14.87 -5.93
C ALA A 310 -0.36 -13.83 -6.39
N PHE A 311 -0.41 -13.52 -7.69
CA PHE A 311 -1.35 -12.54 -8.22
C PHE A 311 -2.78 -13.07 -8.19
N ASN A 312 -2.98 -14.36 -8.51
CA ASN A 312 -4.30 -14.97 -8.46
C ASN A 312 -4.85 -15.10 -7.02
N GLU A 313 -3.97 -15.36 -6.05
CA GLU A 313 -4.29 -15.46 -4.63
C GLU A 313 -4.87 -14.14 -4.05
N LEU A 314 -4.49 -12.97 -4.58
CA LEU A 314 -5.02 -11.66 -4.15
C LEU A 314 -6.55 -11.55 -4.25
N PHE A 315 -7.16 -12.35 -5.14
CA PHE A 315 -8.59 -12.33 -5.43
C PHE A 315 -9.38 -13.43 -4.73
N LEU A 316 -8.75 -14.21 -3.86
CA LEU A 316 -9.48 -15.10 -2.95
C LEU A 316 -10.17 -14.23 -1.87
N ASN A 317 -11.21 -14.80 -1.25
CA ASN A 317 -12.12 -14.10 -0.33
C ASN A 317 -11.73 -14.21 1.16
#